data_AF-A0AB34IYS6-F1
#
_entry.id   AF-A0AB34IYS6-F1
#
_cell.length_a   1.000
_cell.length_b   1.000
_cell.length_c   1.000
_cell.angle_alpha   90.00
_cell.angle_beta   90.00
_cell.angle_gamma   90.00
#
_symmetry.space_group_name_H-M   'P 1'
#
loop_
_entity.id
_entity.type
_entity.pdbx_description
1 polymer ?
#
loop_
_entity_poly.entity_id
_entity_poly.type
_entity_poly.pdbx_seq_one_letter_code
_entity_poly.pdbx_strand_id
1 'polypeptide(L)'
;MARAGACTRARLPDTAKQRRRDMKTAEHRDALHAERPHSVVHAEQEMSRCHSRSTNNERFAEYVRTRHEHSASLQELYESVVYRERAWSRKIRKQQSLALFIQRIVTRYGARRQTDHPRIWCVGEDRWVAWCGVQQGTPALRDC
;
A
#
# COMPACT_ATOMS: atom_id res chain seq x y z
N MET A 1 15.20 -22.25 -27.72
CA MET A 1 14.23 -22.41 -26.61
C MET A 1 14.91 -22.02 -25.29
N ALA A 2 14.75 -20.78 -24.83
CA ALA A 2 15.36 -20.30 -23.59
C ALA A 2 14.44 -20.61 -22.39
N ARG A 3 14.94 -21.38 -21.42
CA ARG A 3 14.22 -21.69 -20.18
C ARG A 3 14.15 -20.43 -19.32
N ALA A 4 12.95 -19.96 -19.02
CA ALA A 4 12.71 -18.95 -18.00
C ALA A 4 13.20 -19.48 -16.65
N GLY A 5 14.32 -18.94 -16.17
CA GLY A 5 14.82 -19.21 -14.82
C GLY A 5 13.84 -18.64 -13.81
N ALA A 6 13.06 -19.51 -13.16
CA ALA A 6 12.24 -19.13 -12.02
C ALA A 6 13.17 -18.62 -10.91
N CYS A 7 13.19 -17.31 -10.71
CA CYS A 7 13.78 -16.70 -9.52
C CYS A 7 12.84 -17.03 -8.34
N THR A 8 12.91 -18.25 -7.84
CA THR A 8 12.34 -18.63 -6.54
C THR A 8 13.19 -17.91 -5.50
N ARG A 9 12.75 -16.70 -5.13
CA ARG A 9 13.29 -15.96 -4.00
C ARG A 9 13.10 -16.86 -2.77
N ALA A 10 14.14 -17.58 -2.37
CA ALA A 10 14.12 -18.41 -1.18
C ALA A 10 13.68 -17.51 -0.02
N ARG A 11 12.51 -17.80 0.59
CA ARG A 11 12.10 -17.13 1.82
C ARG A 11 13.19 -17.45 2.84
N LEU A 12 13.91 -16.42 3.28
CA LEU A 12 14.82 -16.54 4.40
C LEU A 12 14.00 -17.10 5.58
N PRO A 13 14.54 -18.07 6.34
CA PRO A 13 13.83 -18.64 7.46
C PRO A 13 13.47 -17.54 8.47
N ASP A 14 12.17 -17.41 8.78
CA ASP A 14 11.70 -16.40 9.72
C ASP A 14 12.41 -16.60 11.07
N THR A 15 13.07 -15.55 11.54
CA THR A 15 13.70 -15.56 12.87
C THR A 15 12.62 -15.81 13.93
N ALA A 16 12.97 -16.48 15.04
CA ALA A 16 12.02 -16.73 16.14
C ALA A 16 11.35 -15.44 16.65
N LYS A 17 12.05 -14.31 16.57
CA LYS A 17 11.53 -12.97 16.88
C LYS A 17 10.45 -12.50 15.90
N GLN A 18 10.61 -12.80 14.61
CA GLN A 18 9.63 -12.46 13.57
C GLN A 18 8.33 -13.24 13.80
N ARG A 19 8.43 -14.57 14.01
CA ARG A 19 7.27 -15.42 14.32
C ARG A 19 6.46 -14.95 15.53
N ARG A 20 7.14 -14.59 16.62
CA ARG A 20 6.49 -14.04 17.82
C ARG A 20 5.74 -12.73 17.55
N ARG A 21 6.26 -11.87 16.67
CA ARG A 21 5.58 -10.63 16.26
C ARG A 21 4.36 -10.91 15.40
N ASP A 22 4.49 -11.84 14.46
CA ASP A 22 3.41 -12.20 13.55
C ASP A 22 2.23 -12.83 14.31
N MET A 23 2.52 -13.72 15.27
CA MET A 23 1.50 -14.28 16.18
C MET A 23 0.77 -13.20 16.97
N LYS A 24 1.48 -12.29 17.65
CA LYS A 24 0.84 -11.19 18.40
C LYS A 24 0.00 -10.28 17.50
N THR A 25 0.44 -10.08 16.26
CA THR A 25 -0.30 -9.29 15.28
C THR A 25 -1.57 -10.02 14.83
N ALA A 26 -1.51 -11.34 14.68
CA ALA A 26 -2.67 -12.18 14.38
C ALA A 26 -3.68 -12.18 15.55
N GLU A 27 -3.23 -12.42 16.78
CA GLU A 27 -4.08 -12.37 17.99
C GLU A 27 -4.84 -11.04 18.07
N HIS A 28 -4.14 -9.91 17.89
CA HIS A 28 -4.76 -8.59 17.95
C HIS A 28 -5.72 -8.33 16.77
N ARG A 29 -5.42 -8.88 15.59
CA ARG A 29 -6.31 -8.81 14.43
C ARG A 29 -7.58 -9.63 14.70
N ASP A 30 -7.45 -10.82 15.27
CA ASP A 30 -8.55 -11.75 15.47
C ASP A 30 -9.49 -11.26 16.59
N ALA A 31 -8.95 -10.67 17.67
CA ALA A 31 -9.75 -9.97 18.68
C ALA A 31 -10.61 -8.85 18.08
N LEU A 32 -10.02 -8.04 17.20
CA LEU A 32 -10.75 -6.97 16.50
C LEU A 32 -11.76 -7.49 15.47
N HIS A 33 -11.61 -8.72 14.99
CA HIS A 33 -12.62 -9.35 14.14
C HIS A 33 -13.79 -9.89 14.95
N ALA A 34 -13.55 -10.40 16.16
CA ALA A 34 -14.58 -10.92 17.05
C ALA A 34 -15.54 -9.82 17.53
N GLU A 35 -15.05 -8.59 17.70
CA GLU A 35 -15.84 -7.44 18.16
C GLU A 35 -16.70 -6.80 17.06
N ARG A 36 -16.63 -7.28 15.81
CA ARG A 36 -17.34 -6.64 14.70
C ARG A 36 -18.81 -7.05 14.70
N PRO A 37 -19.75 -6.07 14.65
CA PRO A 37 -21.16 -6.38 14.49
C PRO A 37 -21.41 -7.20 13.22
N HIS A 38 -22.29 -8.20 13.31
CA HIS A 38 -22.66 -9.03 12.15
C HIS A 38 -23.20 -8.20 10.98
N SER A 39 -23.89 -7.09 11.25
CA SER A 39 -24.38 -6.15 10.24
C SER A 39 -23.26 -5.57 9.38
N VAL A 40 -22.13 -5.22 9.99
CA VAL A 40 -20.96 -4.68 9.27
C VAL A 40 -20.27 -5.77 8.46
N VAL A 41 -20.15 -6.98 9.02
CA VAL A 41 -19.57 -8.12 8.28
C VAL A 41 -20.40 -8.45 7.04
N HIS A 42 -21.74 -8.45 7.18
CA HIS A 42 -22.66 -8.67 6.07
C HIS A 42 -22.55 -7.57 5.01
N ALA A 43 -22.59 -6.29 5.44
CA ALA A 43 -22.43 -5.14 4.56
C ALA A 43 -21.14 -5.19 3.73
N GLU A 44 -20.02 -5.60 4.33
CA GLU A 44 -18.76 -5.78 3.61
C GLU A 44 -18.79 -6.91 2.58
N GLN A 45 -19.44 -8.02 2.93
CA GLN A 45 -19.60 -9.14 2.00
C GLN A 45 -20.44 -8.73 0.79
N GLU A 46 -21.53 -7.99 0.99
CA GLU A 46 -22.36 -7.50 -0.12
C GLU A 46 -21.62 -6.47 -0.97
N MET A 47 -20.96 -5.48 -0.34
CA MET A 47 -20.14 -4.53 -1.08
C MET A 47 -19.00 -5.18 -1.85
N SER A 48 -18.47 -6.32 -1.38
CA SER A 48 -17.40 -7.05 -2.09
C SER A 48 -17.84 -7.67 -3.42
N ARG A 49 -19.16 -7.87 -3.61
CA ARG A 49 -19.73 -8.43 -4.84
C ARG A 49 -19.85 -7.40 -5.96
N CYS A 50 -19.91 -6.13 -5.61
CA CYS A 50 -20.05 -5.01 -6.53
C CYS A 50 -18.73 -4.21 -6.66
N HIS A 51 -18.54 -3.50 -7.79
CA HIS A 51 -17.26 -2.80 -8.05
C HIS A 51 -17.46 -1.37 -8.51
N SER A 52 -16.86 -0.43 -7.80
CA SER A 52 -16.93 1.02 -8.09
C SER A 52 -16.29 1.42 -9.42
N ARG A 53 -15.40 0.61 -9.98
CA ARG A 53 -14.70 0.89 -11.26
C ARG A 53 -15.28 0.11 -12.43
N SER A 54 -16.46 -0.50 -12.27
CA SER A 54 -17.11 -1.19 -13.38
C SER A 54 -17.49 -0.19 -14.48
N THR A 55 -17.23 -0.54 -15.73
CA THR A 55 -17.66 0.25 -16.90
C THR A 55 -19.09 -0.06 -17.34
N ASN A 56 -19.71 -1.10 -16.77
CA ASN A 56 -21.11 -1.43 -16.99
C ASN A 56 -22.00 -0.58 -16.06
N ASN A 57 -22.88 0.22 -16.64
CA ASN A 57 -23.76 1.15 -15.91
C ASN A 57 -24.67 0.44 -14.89
N GLU A 58 -25.19 -0.75 -15.20
CA GLU A 58 -26.07 -1.49 -14.29
C GLU A 58 -25.31 -1.94 -13.04
N ARG A 59 -24.09 -2.46 -13.23
CA ARG A 59 -23.21 -2.88 -12.12
C ARG A 59 -22.72 -1.71 -11.28
N PHE A 60 -22.49 -0.56 -11.91
CA PHE A 60 -22.14 0.65 -11.18
C PHE A 60 -23.33 1.18 -10.37
N ALA A 61 -24.54 1.17 -10.94
CA ALA A 61 -25.76 1.55 -10.23
C ALA A 61 -26.07 0.60 -9.06
N GLU A 62 -25.81 -0.70 -9.21
CA GLU A 62 -25.86 -1.67 -8.11
C GLU A 62 -24.87 -1.29 -6.99
N TYR A 63 -23.61 -1.01 -7.32
CA TYR A 63 -22.63 -0.54 -6.32
C TYR A 63 -23.10 0.70 -5.56
N VAL A 64 -23.65 1.70 -6.26
CA VAL A 64 -24.14 2.94 -5.62
C VAL A 64 -25.28 2.66 -4.66
N ARG A 65 -26.25 1.80 -5.03
CA ARG A 65 -27.37 1.41 -4.15
C ARG A 65 -26.88 0.69 -2.91
N THR A 66 -26.09 -0.37 -3.08
CA THR A 66 -25.54 -1.16 -1.96
C THR A 66 -24.66 -0.30 -1.04
N ARG A 67 -23.90 0.65 -1.59
CA ARG A 67 -23.11 1.59 -0.79
C ARG A 67 -23.99 2.53 0.03
N HIS A 68 -25.08 3.04 -0.53
CA HIS A 68 -26.00 3.92 0.20
C HIS A 68 -26.73 3.17 1.30
N GLU A 69 -27.21 1.95 1.02
CA GLU A 69 -27.89 1.09 2.00
C GLU A 69 -27.02 0.82 3.23
N HIS A 70 -25.74 0.52 3.03
CA HIS A 70 -24.82 0.19 4.11
C HIS A 70 -23.98 1.37 4.62
N SER A 71 -24.21 2.59 4.13
CA SER A 71 -23.30 3.71 4.41
C SER A 71 -23.26 4.04 5.90
N ALA A 72 -24.42 4.11 6.54
CA ALA A 72 -24.53 4.50 7.94
C ALA A 72 -23.86 3.49 8.88
N SER A 73 -24.15 2.20 8.70
CA SER A 73 -23.62 1.12 9.55
C SER A 73 -22.10 0.98 9.43
N LEU A 74 -21.57 1.11 8.20
CA LEU A 74 -20.13 1.09 7.97
C LEU A 74 -19.45 2.34 8.52
N GLN A 75 -20.07 3.51 8.31
CA GLN A 75 -19.53 4.78 8.79
C GLN A 75 -19.42 4.79 10.31
N GLU A 76 -20.47 4.37 11.03
CA GLU A 76 -20.47 4.30 12.50
C GLU A 76 -19.28 3.48 13.04
N LEU A 77 -19.04 2.28 12.49
CA LEU A 77 -17.93 1.43 12.93
C LEU A 77 -16.57 2.06 12.57
N TYR A 78 -16.38 2.45 11.31
CA TYR A 78 -15.08 2.93 10.82
C TYR A 78 -14.70 4.31 11.33
N GLU A 79 -15.69 5.10 11.73
CA GLU A 79 -15.49 6.39 12.39
C GLU A 79 -15.34 6.28 13.91
N SER A 80 -15.51 5.10 14.50
CA SER A 80 -15.20 4.91 15.91
C SER A 80 -13.74 5.25 16.22
N VAL A 81 -13.49 5.71 17.45
CA VAL A 81 -12.15 6.14 17.91
C VAL A 81 -11.12 5.04 17.71
N VAL A 82 -11.45 3.79 18.04
CA VAL A 82 -10.55 2.63 17.93
C VAL A 82 -10.07 2.42 16.48
N TYR A 83 -10.99 2.47 15.52
CA TYR A 83 -10.63 2.30 14.11
C TYR A 83 -9.84 3.49 13.56
N ARG A 84 -10.17 4.72 13.97
CA ARG A 84 -9.43 5.94 13.60
C ARG A 84 -7.99 5.92 14.13
N GLU A 85 -7.80 5.62 15.41
CA GLU A 85 -6.47 5.52 16.03
C GLU A 85 -5.61 4.45 15.38
N ARG A 86 -6.23 3.31 15.04
CA ARG A 86 -5.54 2.22 14.33
C ARG A 86 -5.15 2.64 12.92
N ALA A 87 -6.04 3.29 12.18
CA ALA A 87 -5.75 3.80 10.84
C ALA A 87 -4.60 4.82 10.89
N TRP A 88 -4.62 5.73 11.87
CA TRP A 88 -3.56 6.71 12.11
C TRP A 88 -2.22 6.03 12.45
N SER A 89 -2.22 5.10 13.39
CA SER A 89 -1.04 4.33 13.78
C SER A 89 -0.43 3.55 12.60
N ARG A 90 -1.28 2.96 11.74
CA ARG A 90 -0.84 2.28 10.52
C ARG A 90 -0.19 3.27 9.54
N LYS A 91 -0.75 4.47 9.37
CA LYS A 91 -0.15 5.52 8.53
C LYS A 91 1.22 5.94 9.05
N ILE A 92 1.37 6.22 10.35
CA ILE A 92 2.67 6.56 10.97
C ILE A 92 3.69 5.45 10.73
N ARG A 93 3.33 4.19 11.00
CA ARG A 93 4.24 3.05 10.79
C ARG A 93 4.65 2.91 9.31
N LYS A 94 3.72 3.15 8.38
CA LYS A 94 4.02 3.17 6.93
C LYS A 94 5.04 4.28 6.59
N GLN A 95 4.84 5.48 7.13
CA GLN A 95 5.76 6.61 6.94
C GLN A 95 7.16 6.32 7.52
N GLN A 96 7.24 5.79 8.74
CA GLN A 96 8.50 5.38 9.36
C GLN A 96 9.21 4.30 8.54
N SER A 97 8.47 3.29 8.07
CA SER A 97 9.03 2.24 7.22
C SER A 97 9.54 2.79 5.88
N LEU A 98 8.83 3.76 5.30
CA LEU A 98 9.24 4.44 4.08
C LEU A 98 10.51 5.26 4.30
N ALA A 99 10.58 6.01 5.41
CA ALA A 99 11.76 6.80 5.76
C ALA A 99 13.00 5.91 5.94
N LEU A 100 12.89 4.79 6.67
CA LEU A 100 13.97 3.82 6.82
C LEU A 100 14.39 3.20 5.48
N PHE A 101 13.44 2.93 4.60
CA PHE A 101 13.73 2.43 3.26
C PHE A 101 14.51 3.45 2.43
N ILE A 102 14.09 4.71 2.41
CA ILE A 102 14.80 5.80 1.75
C ILE A 102 16.20 5.94 2.32
N GLN A 103 16.35 5.96 3.64
CA GLN A 103 17.65 6.04 4.30
C GLN A 103 18.57 4.90 3.86
N ARG A 104 18.07 3.65 3.79
CA ARG A 104 18.86 2.50 3.28
C ARG A 104 19.28 2.68 1.82
N ILE A 105 18.41 3.23 0.97
CA ILE A 105 18.76 3.53 -0.42
C ILE A 105 19.90 4.56 -0.44
N VAL A 106 19.74 5.68 0.28
CA VAL A 106 20.74 6.74 0.34
C VAL A 106 22.07 6.23 0.88
N THR A 107 22.08 5.46 1.97
CA THR A 107 23.31 4.88 2.52
C THR A 107 23.99 3.91 1.53
N ARG A 108 23.21 3.09 0.82
CA ARG A 108 23.77 2.03 -0.04
C ARG A 108 24.17 2.53 -1.43
N TYR A 109 23.46 3.52 -1.96
CA TYR A 109 23.60 3.98 -3.33
C TYR A 109 23.96 5.47 -3.45
N GLY A 110 23.65 6.29 -2.45
CA GLY A 110 23.95 7.73 -2.45
C GLY A 110 25.44 8.06 -2.28
N ALA A 111 26.28 7.11 -1.87
CA ALA A 111 27.73 7.27 -1.82
C ALA A 111 28.45 6.89 -3.15
N ARG A 112 27.74 6.36 -4.15
CA ARG A 112 28.34 6.11 -5.47
C ARG A 112 28.48 7.45 -6.20
N ARG A 113 29.73 7.85 -6.38
CA ARG A 113 30.15 9.06 -7.09
C ARG A 113 29.43 9.19 -8.43
N GLN A 114 29.17 10.44 -8.79
CA GLN A 114 28.51 11.01 -9.98
C GLN A 114 28.92 10.49 -11.37
N THR A 115 29.67 9.40 -11.51
CA THR A 115 30.21 8.97 -12.81
C THR A 115 29.27 8.08 -13.63
N ASP A 116 28.19 7.53 -13.07
CA ASP A 116 27.22 6.76 -13.85
C ASP A 116 25.79 7.26 -13.57
N HIS A 117 25.16 7.78 -14.63
CA HIS A 117 23.78 8.26 -14.76
C HIS A 117 22.89 8.26 -13.49
N PRO A 118 22.43 9.43 -13.00
CA PRO A 118 21.57 9.50 -11.83
C PRO A 118 20.24 8.80 -12.07
N ARG A 119 20.03 7.64 -11.44
CA ARG A 119 18.70 7.01 -11.35
C ARG A 119 17.90 7.72 -10.26
N ILE A 120 17.00 8.61 -10.67
CA ILE A 120 16.08 9.30 -9.77
C ILE A 120 14.93 8.34 -9.46
N TRP A 121 14.77 8.02 -8.17
CA TRP A 121 13.64 7.23 -7.68
C TRP A 121 12.58 8.18 -7.14
N CYS A 122 11.49 8.39 -7.89
CA CYS A 122 10.35 9.16 -7.43
C CYS A 122 9.37 8.24 -6.69
N VAL A 123 8.86 8.71 -5.55
CA VAL A 123 7.79 8.02 -4.80
C VAL A 123 6.44 8.58 -5.26
N GLY A 124 5.68 7.77 -6.00
CA GLY A 124 4.28 8.03 -6.33
C GLY A 124 3.35 7.28 -5.38
N GLU A 125 2.18 7.85 -5.10
CA GLU A 125 1.27 7.46 -4.00
C GLU A 125 0.83 5.98 -4.03
N ASP A 126 0.86 5.32 -5.20
CA ASP A 126 0.49 3.90 -5.34
C ASP A 126 1.35 3.04 -6.31
N ARG A 127 2.46 3.56 -6.86
CA ARG A 127 3.37 2.78 -7.73
C ARG A 127 4.82 3.24 -7.62
N TRP A 128 5.74 2.27 -7.58
CA TRP A 128 7.18 2.51 -7.73
C TRP A 128 7.51 2.55 -9.22
N VAL A 129 7.82 3.74 -9.76
CA VAL A 129 8.27 3.89 -11.15
C VAL A 129 9.73 4.31 -11.13
N ALA A 130 10.60 3.48 -11.70
CA ALA A 130 11.97 3.88 -11.98
C ALA A 130 11.97 4.78 -13.21
N TRP A 131 12.33 6.06 -13.04
CA TRP A 131 12.49 6.98 -14.16
C TRP A 131 13.97 7.00 -14.54
N CYS A 132 14.32 6.37 -15.66
CA CYS A 132 15.61 6.60 -16.29
C CYS A 132 15.52 7.92 -17.05
N GLY A 133 16.04 8.99 -16.45
CA GLY A 133 16.19 10.26 -17.14
C GLY A 133 17.15 10.07 -18.33
N VAL A 134 16.60 10.10 -19.54
CA VAL A 134 17.39 10.38 -20.75
C VAL A 134 17.67 11.87 -20.71
N GLN A 135 18.93 12.27 -20.50
CA GLN A 135 19.37 13.65 -20.76
C GLN A 135 19.21 13.90 -22.27
N GLN A 136 18.09 14.50 -22.68
CA GLN A 136 18.11 15.33 -23.89
C GLN A 136 18.57 16.71 -23.44
N GLY A 137 19.70 17.14 -23.98
CA GLY A 137 20.33 18.41 -23.64
C GLY A 137 19.36 19.57 -23.82
N THR A 138 19.09 20.27 -22.73
CA THR A 138 18.57 21.63 -22.78
C THR A 138 19.72 22.55 -23.21
N PRO A 139 19.61 23.30 -24.33
CA PRO A 139 20.55 24.38 -24.58
C PRO A 139 20.34 25.44 -23.49
N ALA A 140 21.46 25.91 -22.96
CA ALA A 140 21.52 26.98 -21.98
C ALA A 140 20.79 28.23 -22.52
N LEU A 141 19.72 28.64 -21.82
CA LEU A 141 19.30 30.04 -21.81
C LEU A 141 20.42 30.80 -21.08
N ARG A 142 21.34 31.35 -21.87
CA ARG A 142 22.22 32.43 -21.44
C ARG A 142 21.44 33.73 -21.58
N ASP A 143 21.54 34.55 -20.55
CA ASP A 143 21.05 35.91 -20.47
C ASP A 143 21.45 36.74 -21.69
N CYS A 144 20.45 37.37 -22.31
CA CYS A 144 20.43 38.68 -22.97
C CYS A 144 18.97 39.04 -23.23
#